data_AF-A0A2I0BB11-F1
#
_entry.id   AF-A0A2I0BB11-F1
#
_cell.length_a   1.000
_cell.length_b   1.000
_cell.length_c   1.000
_cell.angle_alpha   90.00
_cell.angle_beta   90.00
_cell.angle_gamma   90.00
#
_symmetry.space_group_name_H-M   'P 1'
#
loop_
_entity.id
_entity.type
_entity.pdbx_description
1 polymer ?
#
loop_
_entity_poly.entity_id
_entity_poly.type
_entity_poly.pdbx_seq_one_letter_code
_entity_poly.pdbx_strand_id
1 'polypeptide(L)'
;MKKILKKIGLGYIKIDVCPNNCVIYYGANNSDTSCAICGYERFKPSHNKQRKVSYKVLRYLPITLRLQRLYMSRFTAEHMT
;
A
#
# COMPACT_ATOMS: atom_id res chain seq x y z
N MET A 1 -5.73 -16.50 6.85
CA MET A 1 -6.62 -15.37 6.45
C MET A 1 -6.08 -14.49 5.32
N LYS A 2 -4.90 -13.84 5.43
CA LYS A 2 -4.41 -12.87 4.41
C LYS A 2 -4.35 -13.42 2.96
N LYS A 3 -3.97 -14.69 2.76
CA LYS A 3 -3.92 -15.33 1.43
C LYS A 3 -5.31 -15.50 0.81
N ILE A 4 -6.32 -15.84 1.62
CA ILE A 4 -7.71 -16.03 1.19
C ILE A 4 -8.31 -14.69 0.76
N LEU A 5 -8.13 -13.64 1.56
CA LEU A 5 -8.59 -12.29 1.21
C LEU A 5 -7.97 -11.79 -0.10
N LYS A 6 -6.68 -12.09 -0.36
CA LYS A 6 -6.03 -11.76 -1.63
C LYS A 6 -6.62 -12.55 -2.81
N LYS A 7 -6.95 -13.83 -2.64
CA LYS A 7 -7.61 -14.66 -3.68
C LYS A 7 -9.02 -14.17 -4.02
N ILE A 8 -9.77 -13.74 -3.01
CA ILE A 8 -11.09 -13.11 -3.18
C ILE A 8 -10.91 -11.62 -3.54
N GLY A 9 -9.73 -11.18 -3.99
CA GLY A 9 -9.31 -9.80 -4.32
C GLY A 9 -9.77 -8.70 -3.37
N LEU A 10 -9.98 -9.04 -2.09
CA LEU A 10 -10.05 -8.11 -0.96
C LEU A 10 -8.64 -7.91 -0.36
N GLY A 11 -7.61 -8.19 -1.15
CA GLY A 11 -6.23 -7.95 -0.78
C GLY A 11 -5.91 -6.46 -0.78
N TYR A 12 -4.83 -6.13 -0.08
CA TYR A 12 -4.23 -4.79 -0.11
C TYR A 12 -2.73 -4.92 -0.33
N ILE A 13 -2.17 -3.90 -0.97
CA ILE A 13 -0.74 -3.70 -1.12
C ILE A 13 -0.28 -2.81 0.02
N LYS A 14 0.78 -3.21 0.71
CA LYS A 14 1.42 -2.37 1.72
C LYS A 14 2.45 -1.50 1.03
N ILE A 15 2.38 -0.20 1.28
CA ILE A 15 3.34 0.77 0.78
C ILE A 15 3.85 1.56 1.99
N ASP A 16 5.15 1.66 2.13
CA ASP A 16 5.74 2.44 3.22
C ASP A 16 5.56 3.93 2.92
N VAL A 17 5.37 4.73 3.97
CA VAL A 17 5.18 6.18 3.84
C VAL A 17 6.08 6.88 4.84
N CYS A 18 6.58 8.05 4.48
CA CYS A 18 7.24 8.92 5.43
C CYS A 18 6.29 9.24 6.61
N PRO A 19 6.77 9.26 7.86
CA PRO A 19 5.92 9.57 9.02
C PRO A 19 5.23 10.93 8.92
N ASN A 20 5.88 11.91 8.30
CA ASN A 20 5.37 13.25 8.02
C ASN A 20 4.58 13.34 6.71
N ASN A 21 4.24 12.22 6.08
CA ASN A 21 3.48 12.12 4.83
C ASN A 21 4.10 12.83 3.60
N CYS A 22 5.38 13.20 3.64
CA CYS A 22 6.01 13.93 2.54
C CYS A 22 6.15 13.08 1.26
N VAL A 23 6.52 11.81 1.42
CA VAL A 23 6.73 10.86 0.30
C VAL A 23 6.13 9.51 0.62
N ILE A 24 5.72 8.82 -0.45
CA ILE A 24 5.37 7.41 -0.45
C ILE A 24 6.55 6.66 -1.06
N TYR A 25 7.02 5.60 -0.42
CA TYR A 25 8.10 4.76 -0.92
C TYR A 25 7.55 3.73 -1.90
N TYR A 26 7.23 4.21 -3.10
CA TYR A 26 6.71 3.45 -4.24
C TYR A 26 7.38 3.87 -5.55
N GLY A 27 7.47 2.96 -6.53
CA GLY A 27 8.06 3.25 -7.84
C GLY A 27 9.54 3.63 -7.73
N ALA A 28 9.88 4.86 -8.13
CA ALA A 28 11.24 5.39 -8.08
C ALA A 28 11.81 5.45 -6.66
N ASN A 29 10.97 5.76 -5.67
CA ASN A 29 11.40 5.96 -4.28
C ASN A 29 11.44 4.64 -3.48
N ASN A 30 11.35 3.49 -4.15
CA ASN A 30 11.29 2.18 -3.49
C ASN A 30 12.58 1.80 -2.76
N SER A 31 13.74 2.24 -3.27
CA SER A 31 15.05 1.97 -2.68
C SER A 31 15.43 2.92 -1.55
N ASP A 32 14.70 4.03 -1.40
CA ASP A 32 15.06 5.07 -0.46
C ASP A 32 14.90 4.58 0.98
N THR A 33 15.89 4.90 1.80
CA THR A 33 15.94 4.57 3.23
C THR A 33 15.57 5.75 4.12
N SER A 34 15.56 6.96 3.57
CA SER A 34 15.18 8.19 4.25
C SER A 34 14.37 9.09 3.30
N CYS A 35 13.61 10.00 3.88
CA CYS A 35 12.80 10.94 3.13
C CYS A 35 13.69 12.04 2.54
N ALA A 36 13.67 12.24 1.23
CA ALA A 36 14.41 13.32 0.57
C ALA A 36 13.96 14.74 0.98
N ILE A 37 12.74 14.89 1.52
CA ILE A 37 12.16 16.20 1.87
C ILE A 37 12.43 16.57 3.33
N CYS A 38 12.21 15.64 4.27
CA CYS A 38 12.32 15.92 5.71
C CYS A 38 13.46 15.18 6.41
N GLY A 39 14.25 14.38 5.69
CA GLY A 39 15.36 13.59 6.23
C GLY A 39 14.94 12.40 7.11
N TYR A 40 13.65 12.27 7.45
CA TYR A 40 13.19 11.23 8.38
C TYR A 40 13.42 9.82 7.83
N GLU A 41 13.89 8.91 8.69
CA GLU A 41 14.17 7.51 8.32
C GLU A 41 12.91 6.72 7.97
N ARG A 42 12.99 5.90 6.94
CA ARG A 42 11.88 5.05 6.52
C ARG A 42 11.56 3.94 7.53
N PHE A 43 12.59 3.38 8.16
CA PHE A 43 12.51 2.19 9.00
C PHE A 43 12.82 2.49 10.45
N LYS A 44 12.11 1.84 11.37
CA LYS A 44 12.39 1.89 12.80
C LYS A 44 13.74 1.22 13.10
N PRO A 45 14.49 1.72 14.10
CA PRO A 45 15.67 1.03 14.58
C PRO A 45 15.27 -0.37 15.06
N SER A 46 16.00 -1.40 14.62
CA SER A 46 15.77 -2.78 15.00
C SER A 46 17.08 -3.46 15.35
N HIS A 47 17.11 -4.20 16.45
CA HIS A 47 18.25 -5.06 16.81
C HIS A 47 18.50 -6.14 15.75
N ASN A 48 17.47 -6.56 15.02
CA ASN A 48 17.59 -7.49 13.90
C ASN A 48 17.67 -6.71 12.58
N LYS A 49 18.89 -6.52 12.06
CA LYS A 49 19.14 -5.84 10.77
C LYS A 49 18.34 -6.43 9.58
N GLN A 50 17.91 -7.68 9.68
CA GLN A 50 17.09 -8.36 8.66
C GLN A 50 15.61 -7.95 8.69
N ARG A 51 15.07 -7.48 9.83
CA ARG A 51 13.66 -7.08 9.97
C ARG A 51 13.52 -5.57 9.87
N LYS A 52 13.43 -5.07 8.65
CA LYS A 52 13.08 -3.67 8.39
C LYS A 52 11.58 -3.46 8.61
N VAL A 53 11.23 -2.65 9.60
CA VAL A 53 9.84 -2.28 9.92
C VAL A 53 9.68 -0.80 9.62
N SER A 54 8.82 -0.44 8.67
CA SER A 54 8.58 0.98 8.40
C SER A 54 7.86 1.65 9.57
N TYR A 55 8.12 2.95 9.78
CA TYR A 55 7.38 3.75 10.74
C TYR A 55 5.89 3.86 10.40
N LYS A 56 5.56 4.01 9.12
CA LYS A 56 4.19 4.23 8.66
C LYS A 56 3.94 3.44 7.37
N VAL A 57 2.79 2.78 7.29
CA VAL A 57 2.42 1.95 6.15
C VAL A 57 1.04 2.35 5.66
N LEU A 58 0.95 2.75 4.40
CA LEU A 58 -0.28 2.92 3.63
C LEU A 58 -0.74 1.56 3.10
N ARG A 59 -2.04 1.30 3.21
CA ARG A 59 -2.66 0.12 2.59
C ARG A 59 -3.35 0.57 1.32
N TYR A 60 -2.70 0.35 0.19
CA TYR A 60 -3.27 0.60 -1.11
C TYR A 60 -4.18 -0.56 -1.51
N LEU A 61 -5.38 -0.25 -1.99
CA LEU A 61 -6.33 -1.25 -2.43
C LEU A 61 -6.57 -1.05 -3.93
N PRO A 62 -6.04 -1.96 -4.78
CA PRO A 62 -6.02 -1.80 -6.23
C PRO A 62 -7.40 -1.49 -6.81
N ILE A 63 -7.49 -0.39 -7.55
CA ILE A 63 -8.77 0.08 -8.08
C ILE A 63 -9.30 -0.85 -9.19
N THR A 64 -8.43 -1.38 -10.04
CA THR A 64 -8.81 -2.23 -11.18
C THR A 64 -9.63 -3.44 -10.76
N LEU A 65 -9.17 -4.20 -9.74
CA LEU A 65 -9.89 -5.38 -9.26
C LEU A 65 -11.24 -5.03 -8.62
N ARG A 66 -11.34 -3.83 -8.04
CA ARG A 66 -12.59 -3.35 -7.44
C ARG A 66 -13.58 -2.86 -8.48
N LEU A 67 -13.10 -2.14 -9.49
CA LEU A 67 -13.90 -1.73 -10.63
C LEU A 67 -14.44 -2.94 -11.37
N GLN A 68 -13.59 -3.94 -11.66
CA GLN A 68 -14.05 -5.21 -12.25
C GLN A 68 -15.22 -5.81 -11.46
N ARG A 69 -15.15 -5.84 -10.13
CA ARG A 69 -16.28 -6.31 -9.31
C ARG A 69 -17.52 -5.46 -9.37
N LEU A 70 -17.36 -4.14 -9.34
CA LEU A 70 -18.49 -3.21 -9.42
C LEU A 70 -19.24 -3.39 -10.75
N TYR A 71 -18.51 -3.60 -11.85
CA TYR A 71 -19.10 -3.90 -13.15
C TYR A 71 -19.64 -5.35 -13.28
N MET A 72 -19.15 -6.31 -12.50
CA MET A 72 -19.66 -7.70 -12.50
C MET A 72 -21.02 -7.86 -11.81
N SER A 73 -21.40 -6.93 -10.93
CA SER A 73 -22.68 -6.99 -10.22
C SER A 73 -23.74 -6.23 -11.02
N ARG A 74 -24.79 -6.95 -11.45
CA ARG A 74 -25.91 -6.39 -12.23
C ARG A 74 -26.51 -5.12 -11.61
N PHE A 75 -26.68 -5.12 -10.29
CA PHE A 75 -27.30 -4.03 -9.55
C PHE A 75 -26.42 -2.77 -9.52
N THR A 76 -25.11 -2.96 -9.45
CA THR A 76 -24.17 -1.83 -9.41
C THR A 76 -23.83 -1.36 -10.81
N ALA A 77 -23.79 -2.25 -11.80
CA ALA A 77 -23.49 -1.93 -13.18
C ALA A 77 -24.49 -0.94 -13.79
N GLU A 78 -25.78 -1.03 -13.44
CA GLU A 78 -26.82 -0.09 -13.87
C GLU A 78 -26.54 1.37 -13.47
N HIS A 79 -25.76 1.60 -12.40
CA HIS A 79 -25.40 2.94 -11.92
C HIS A 79 -24.03 3.42 -12.41
N MET A 80 -23.36 2.68 -13.30
CA MET A 80 -21.99 2.99 -13.77
C MET A 80 -21.92 3.47 -15.24
N THR A 81 -23.07 3.77 -15.85
CA THR A 81 -23.24 4.33 -17.21
C THR A 81 -23.81 5.73 -17.14
#